data_AF-A0A4U9W6L9-F1
#
_entry.id   AF-A0A4U9W6L9-F1
#
_cell.length_a   1.000
_cell.length_b   1.000
_cell.length_c   1.000
_cell.angle_alpha   90.00
_cell.angle_beta   90.00
_cell.angle_gamma   90.00
#
_symmetry.space_group_name_H-M   'P 1'
#
loop_
_entity.id
_entity.type
_entity.pdbx_description
1 polymer ?
#
loop_
_entity_poly.entity_id
_entity_poly.type
_entity_poly.pdbx_seq_one_letter_code
_entity_poly.pdbx_strand_id
1 'polypeptide(L)'
;MPCADGSTPEPEAKPVTVRAAKPKPWEKTYVLLPSFEKVKADKVLYAHTSRILHHETNPGCARALMQKHGDRYVWINPPAIPLTTPEMDSVFALPYQRVPHPSYGEDRIPAYDMIPLLGEILCAAATAAVHSVRSRA
;
A
#
# COMPACT_ATOMS: atom_id res chain seq x y z
N MET A 1 -2.89 70.08 -7.99
CA MET A 1 -3.26 68.87 -7.22
C MET A 1 -1.97 68.11 -6.93
N PRO A 2 -1.54 67.96 -5.66
CA PRO A 2 -0.35 67.17 -5.36
C PRO A 2 -0.74 65.79 -4.85
N CYS A 3 -0.21 64.75 -5.48
CA CYS A 3 -0.36 63.35 -5.10
C CYS A 3 0.33 63.09 -3.77
N ALA A 4 -0.32 62.29 -2.91
CA ALA A 4 0.21 61.83 -1.64
C ALA A 4 1.26 60.73 -1.88
N ASP A 5 2.47 60.92 -1.36
CA ASP A 5 3.54 59.92 -1.33
C ASP A 5 3.20 58.83 -0.30
N GLY A 6 2.36 57.89 -0.70
CA GLY A 6 2.07 56.68 0.07
C GLY A 6 3.16 55.63 -0.14
N SER A 7 4.26 55.73 0.60
CA SER A 7 5.20 54.61 0.73
C SER A 7 4.57 53.53 1.62
N THR A 8 4.27 52.37 1.02
CA THR A 8 3.89 51.19 1.78
C THR A 8 5.16 50.54 2.30
N PRO A 9 5.34 50.33 3.62
CA PRO A 9 6.51 49.66 4.14
C PRO A 9 6.50 48.20 3.70
N GLU A 10 7.55 47.79 2.99
CA GLU A 10 7.78 46.40 2.61
C GLU A 10 8.00 45.54 3.87
N PRO A 11 7.39 44.34 3.97
CA PRO A 11 7.53 43.51 5.15
C PRO A 11 8.96 42.97 5.25
N GLU A 12 9.71 43.41 6.26
CA GLU A 12 11.03 42.89 6.58
C GLU A 12 10.99 41.37 6.82
N ALA A 13 11.72 40.64 5.98
CA ALA A 13 11.79 39.18 6.02
C ALA A 13 12.57 38.70 7.25
N LYS A 14 11.86 38.13 8.22
CA LYS A 14 12.48 37.48 9.38
C LYS A 14 13.24 36.23 8.92
N PRO A 15 14.48 36.00 9.38
CA PRO A 15 15.25 34.83 9.01
C PRO A 15 14.56 33.57 9.51
N VAL A 16 14.12 32.71 8.59
CA VAL A 16 13.56 31.40 8.91
C VAL A 16 14.71 30.51 9.36
N THR A 17 14.80 30.27 10.67
CA THR A 17 15.72 29.28 11.20
C THR A 17 15.18 27.89 10.87
N VAL A 18 15.81 27.22 9.91
CA VAL A 18 15.47 25.83 9.56
C VAL A 18 15.93 24.94 10.71
N ARG A 19 15.01 24.62 11.61
CA ARG A 19 15.25 23.61 12.66
C ARG A 19 15.36 22.25 11.99
N ALA A 20 16.39 21.48 12.35
CA ALA A 20 16.50 20.09 11.94
C ALA A 20 15.23 19.33 12.37
N ALA A 21 14.77 18.41 11.51
CA ALA A 21 13.59 17.60 11.79
C ALA A 21 13.82 16.79 13.09
N LYS A 22 12.80 16.75 13.95
CA LYS A 22 12.87 15.95 15.19
C LYS A 22 13.14 14.49 14.82
N PRO A 23 14.10 13.81 15.47
CA PRO A 23 14.30 12.39 15.26
C PRO A 23 13.00 11.66 15.61
N LYS A 24 12.64 10.68 14.78
CA LYS A 24 11.47 9.81 14.97
C LYS A 24 11.93 8.45 15.52
N PRO A 25 12.21 8.32 16.82
CA PRO A 25 12.79 7.11 17.41
C PRO A 25 11.91 5.86 17.23
N TRP A 26 10.60 6.04 17.02
CA TRP A 26 9.67 4.95 16.77
C TRP A 26 9.91 4.19 15.46
N GLU A 27 10.61 4.77 14.47
CA GLU A 27 10.95 4.09 13.20
C GLU A 27 11.95 2.93 13.39
N LYS A 28 12.79 3.00 14.43
CA LYS A 28 13.81 1.97 14.71
C LYS A 28 13.43 1.04 15.86
N THR A 29 12.21 1.18 16.39
CA THR A 29 11.80 0.47 17.60
C THR A 29 10.67 -0.51 17.31
N TYR A 30 10.93 -1.80 17.51
CA TYR A 30 9.91 -2.85 17.38
C TYR A 30 9.13 -3.05 18.69
N VAL A 31 7.94 -3.67 18.60
CA VAL A 31 7.14 -4.09 19.75
C VAL A 31 7.20 -5.61 19.88
N LEU A 32 7.65 -6.08 21.03
CA LEU A 32 7.67 -7.51 21.35
C LEU A 32 6.30 -7.94 21.85
N LEU A 33 5.64 -8.84 21.13
CA LEU A 33 4.38 -9.43 21.55
C LEU A 33 4.63 -10.59 22.54
N PRO A 34 3.66 -10.90 23.41
CA PRO A 34 3.70 -12.12 24.21
C PRO A 34 3.89 -13.36 23.32
N SER A 35 4.61 -14.36 23.82
CA SER A 35 4.86 -15.59 23.07
C SER A 35 3.55 -16.30 22.73
N PHE A 36 3.53 -16.99 21.60
CA PHE A 36 2.35 -17.71 21.12
C PHE A 36 1.80 -18.69 22.17
N GLU A 37 2.69 -19.40 22.87
CA GLU A 37 2.31 -20.34 23.92
C GLU A 37 1.53 -19.67 25.06
N LYS A 38 1.96 -18.46 25.46
CA LYS A 38 1.28 -17.68 26.50
C LYS A 38 -0.08 -17.16 26.02
N VAL A 39 -0.15 -16.71 24.77
CA VAL A 39 -1.39 -16.23 24.14
C VAL A 39 -2.41 -17.38 23.98
N LYS A 40 -1.94 -18.59 23.70
CA LYS A 40 -2.79 -19.79 23.58
C LYS A 40 -3.38 -20.21 24.92
N ALA A 41 -2.62 -20.06 26.02
CA ALA A 41 -3.04 -20.48 27.34
C ALA A 41 -3.97 -19.46 28.04
N ASP A 42 -3.78 -18.15 27.80
CA ASP A 42 -4.50 -17.09 28.51
C ASP A 42 -5.30 -16.17 27.56
N LYS A 43 -6.62 -16.13 27.79
CA LYS A 43 -7.57 -15.29 27.05
C LYS A 43 -7.32 -13.79 27.25
N VAL A 44 -6.82 -13.36 28.40
CA VAL A 44 -6.53 -11.95 28.69
C VAL A 44 -5.33 -11.47 27.87
N LEU A 45 -4.28 -12.28 27.82
CA LEU A 45 -3.11 -12.00 26.98
C LEU A 45 -3.46 -12.01 25.49
N TYR A 46 -4.38 -12.88 25.07
CA TYR A 46 -4.93 -12.84 23.72
C TYR A 46 -5.63 -11.52 23.42
N ALA A 47 -6.53 -11.06 24.30
CA ALA A 47 -7.21 -9.78 24.13
C ALA A 47 -6.23 -8.59 24.06
N HIS A 48 -5.22 -8.58 24.92
CA HIS A 48 -4.18 -7.54 24.92
C HIS A 48 -3.34 -7.56 23.64
N THR A 49 -2.90 -8.75 23.20
CA THR A 49 -2.11 -8.92 21.98
C THR A 49 -2.91 -8.51 20.74
N SER A 50 -4.19 -8.90 20.68
CA SER A 50 -5.11 -8.50 19.62
C SER A 50 -5.25 -6.99 19.54
N ARG A 51 -5.42 -6.31 20.69
CA ARG A 51 -5.51 -4.85 20.73
C ARG A 51 -4.27 -4.17 20.15
N ILE A 52 -3.07 -4.64 20.52
CA ILE A 52 -1.81 -4.09 19.97
C ILE A 52 -1.76 -4.29 18.45
N LEU A 53 -2.08 -5.49 17.98
CA LEU A 53 -2.04 -5.82 16.55
C LEU A 53 -2.98 -4.92 15.72
N HIS A 54 -4.19 -4.66 16.22
CA HIS A 54 -5.13 -3.77 15.54
C HIS A 54 -4.64 -2.32 15.52
N HIS A 55 -4.04 -1.82 16.61
CA HIS A 55 -3.49 -0.46 16.63
C HIS A 55 -2.32 -0.29 15.66
N GLU A 56 -1.49 -1.31 15.50
CA GLU A 56 -0.30 -1.29 14.64
C GLU A 56 -0.61 -1.60 13.17
N THR A 57 -1.89 -1.83 12.83
CA THR A 57 -2.33 -1.97 11.43
C THR A 57 -2.46 -0.63 10.71
N ASN A 58 -2.48 0.50 11.44
CA ASN A 58 -2.59 1.83 10.84
C ASN A 58 -1.26 2.27 10.20
N PRO A 59 -1.18 2.50 8.87
CA PRO A 59 0.06 2.87 8.19
C PRO A 59 0.69 4.19 8.69
N GLY A 60 -0.09 5.07 9.31
CA GLY A 60 0.43 6.33 9.86
C GLY A 60 1.24 6.18 11.16
N CYS A 61 1.02 5.11 11.93
CA CYS A 61 1.60 4.94 13.26
C CYS A 61 2.22 3.56 13.49
N ALA A 62 2.27 2.72 12.46
CA ALA A 62 2.63 1.31 12.62
C ALA A 62 4.11 1.08 12.94
N ARG A 63 4.35 0.16 13.86
CA ARG A 63 5.67 -0.33 14.25
C ARG A 63 5.85 -1.79 13.84
N ALA A 64 7.10 -2.20 13.65
CA ALA A 64 7.42 -3.61 13.44
C ALA A 64 7.04 -4.44 14.67
N LEU A 65 6.37 -5.56 14.46
CA LEU A 65 6.00 -6.49 15.53
C LEU A 65 6.90 -7.73 15.47
N MET A 66 7.31 -8.19 16.64
CA MET A 66 8.07 -9.43 16.78
C MET A 66 7.37 -10.34 17.77
N GLN A 67 7.05 -11.56 17.34
CA GLN A 67 6.40 -12.55 18.19
C GLN A 67 7.25 -13.83 18.28
N LYS A 68 7.48 -14.32 19.50
CA LYS A 68 8.15 -15.60 19.72
C LYS A 68 7.17 -16.77 19.54
N HIS A 69 7.55 -17.72 18.69
CA HIS A 69 6.84 -18.96 18.39
C HIS A 69 7.80 -20.14 18.58
N GLY A 70 7.79 -20.75 19.78
CA GLY A 70 8.77 -21.79 20.15
C GLY A 70 10.20 -21.27 19.98
N ASP A 71 10.97 -21.93 19.12
CA ASP A 71 12.37 -21.57 18.81
C ASP A 71 12.53 -20.50 17.72
N ARG A 72 11.42 -20.08 17.09
CA ARG A 72 11.43 -19.12 15.98
C ARG A 72 10.82 -17.79 16.40
N TYR A 73 11.21 -16.75 15.67
CA TYR A 73 10.58 -15.44 15.78
C TYR A 73 9.87 -15.12 14.49
N VAL A 74 8.61 -14.68 14.61
CA VAL A 74 7.84 -14.13 13.52
C VAL A 74 8.05 -12.63 13.54
N TRP A 75 8.61 -12.12 12.44
CA TRP A 75 8.79 -10.70 12.19
C TRP A 75 7.67 -10.20 11.28
N ILE A 76 6.91 -9.22 11.75
CA ILE A 76 5.83 -8.59 10.98
C ILE A 76 6.31 -7.20 10.59
N ASN A 77 6.47 -6.99 9.29
CA ASN A 77 6.80 -5.68 8.74
C ASN A 77 5.60 -4.73 8.96
N PRO A 78 5.82 -3.46 9.34
CA PRO A 78 4.76 -2.46 9.30
C PRO A 78 4.08 -2.44 7.92
N PRO A 79 2.77 -2.15 7.87
CA PRO A 79 2.02 -1.99 6.63
C PRO A 79 2.67 -0.90 5.76
N ALA A 80 2.66 -1.16 4.44
CA ALA A 80 3.09 -0.16 3.48
C ALA A 80 2.14 1.05 3.51
N ILE A 81 2.71 2.22 3.24
CA ILE A 81 1.93 3.45 3.04
C ILE A 81 1.04 3.23 1.80
N PRO A 82 -0.25 3.62 1.85
CA PRO A 82 -1.11 3.50 0.69
C PRO A 82 -0.54 4.30 -0.49
N LEU A 83 -0.66 3.70 -1.68
CA LEU A 83 -0.25 4.34 -2.92
C LEU A 83 -1.10 5.58 -3.20
N THR A 84 -0.50 6.54 -3.89
CA THR A 84 -1.23 7.68 -4.45
C THR A 84 -2.12 7.23 -5.62
N THR A 85 -3.15 8.02 -5.96
CA THR A 85 -4.03 7.73 -7.11
C THR A 85 -3.28 7.41 -8.41
N PRO A 86 -2.26 8.21 -8.86
CA PRO A 86 -1.53 7.89 -10.08
C PRO A 86 -0.72 6.59 -9.98
N GLU A 87 -0.16 6.28 -8.81
CA GLU A 87 0.54 5.02 -8.59
C GLU A 87 -0.41 3.83 -8.64
N MET A 88 -1.62 3.98 -8.08
CA MET A 88 -2.66 2.95 -8.13
C MET A 88 -3.12 2.68 -9.56
N ASP A 89 -3.39 3.73 -10.35
CA ASP A 89 -3.76 3.60 -11.76
C ASP A 89 -2.66 2.89 -12.57
N SER A 90 -1.38 3.14 -12.25
CA SER A 90 -0.26 2.48 -12.91
C SER A 90 -0.21 0.97 -12.64
N VAL A 91 -0.54 0.52 -11.42
CA VAL A 91 -0.59 -0.91 -11.07
C VAL A 91 -1.72 -1.59 -11.83
N PHE A 92 -2.86 -0.94 -12.00
CA PHE A 92 -4.00 -1.49 -12.76
C PHE A 92 -3.83 -1.40 -14.29
N ALA A 93 -2.94 -0.52 -14.77
CA ALA A 93 -2.57 -0.42 -16.18
C ALA A 93 -1.60 -1.53 -16.63
N LEU A 94 -1.01 -2.30 -15.71
CA LEU A 94 -0.19 -3.46 -16.05
C LEU A 94 -0.98 -4.43 -16.95
N PRO A 95 -0.31 -5.13 -17.89
CA PRO A 95 -0.97 -6.00 -18.86
C PRO A 95 -1.44 -7.31 -18.23
N TYR A 96 -2.40 -7.23 -17.30
CA TYR A 96 -3.04 -8.39 -16.71
C TYR A 96 -3.89 -9.14 -17.73
N GLN A 97 -3.97 -10.45 -17.52
CA GLN A 97 -4.89 -11.30 -18.25
C GLN A 97 -6.31 -11.00 -17.75
N ARG A 98 -7.09 -10.25 -18.53
CA ARG A 98 -8.51 -9.93 -18.24
C ARG A 98 -9.43 -11.13 -18.56
N VAL A 99 -8.99 -12.33 -18.19
CA VAL A 99 -9.68 -13.60 -18.45
C VAL A 99 -10.06 -14.24 -17.11
N PRO A 100 -11.11 -15.08 -17.08
CA PRO A 100 -11.40 -15.86 -15.89
C PRO A 100 -10.21 -16.74 -15.50
N HIS A 101 -10.02 -16.94 -14.20
CA HIS A 101 -8.97 -17.84 -13.72
C HIS A 101 -9.18 -19.25 -14.31
N PRO A 102 -8.14 -19.94 -14.79
CA PRO A 102 -8.27 -21.23 -15.47
C PRO A 102 -9.04 -22.31 -14.69
N SER A 103 -9.10 -22.20 -13.37
CA SER A 103 -9.88 -23.10 -12.50
C SER A 103 -11.39 -23.07 -12.76
N TYR A 104 -11.95 -22.02 -13.37
CA TYR A 104 -13.38 -21.94 -13.66
C TYR A 104 -13.78 -22.73 -14.91
N GLY A 105 -12.82 -23.18 -15.73
CA GLY A 105 -13.12 -23.96 -16.94
C GLY A 105 -14.13 -23.25 -17.85
N GLU A 106 -15.26 -23.92 -18.10
CA GLU A 106 -16.38 -23.45 -18.93
C GLU A 106 -17.55 -22.87 -18.11
N ASP A 107 -17.41 -22.75 -16.79
CA ASP A 107 -18.49 -22.23 -15.95
C ASP A 107 -18.71 -20.74 -16.23
N ARG A 108 -19.97 -20.41 -16.56
CA ARG A 108 -20.36 -19.01 -16.82
C ARG A 108 -20.31 -18.22 -15.52
N ILE A 109 -19.45 -17.21 -15.51
CA ILE A 109 -19.36 -16.23 -14.42
C ILE A 109 -20.22 -15.03 -14.81
N PRO A 110 -21.36 -14.76 -14.16
CA PRO A 110 -22.25 -13.66 -14.54
C PRO A 110 -21.56 -12.29 -14.53
N ALA A 111 -20.58 -12.09 -13.65
CA ALA A 111 -19.81 -10.85 -13.61
C ALA A 111 -18.89 -10.65 -14.83
N TYR A 112 -18.50 -11.72 -15.54
CA TYR A 112 -17.68 -11.63 -16.74
C TYR A 112 -18.49 -11.10 -17.93
N ASP A 113 -19.72 -11.59 -18.10
CA ASP A 113 -20.63 -11.16 -19.16
C ASP A 113 -21.05 -9.69 -19.03
N MET A 114 -21.01 -9.14 -17.81
CA MET A 114 -21.38 -7.75 -17.53
C MET A 114 -20.25 -6.74 -17.78
N ILE A 115 -19.00 -7.17 -18.00
CA ILE A 115 -17.84 -6.28 -18.24
C ILE A 115 -17.27 -6.48 -19.66
N PRO A 116 -18.06 -6.31 -20.74
CA PRO A 116 -17.55 -6.49 -22.10
C PRO A 116 -16.67 -5.32 -22.58
N LEU A 117 -16.89 -4.10 -22.08
CA LEU A 117 -16.36 -2.87 -22.69
C LEU A 117 -14.84 -2.65 -22.50
N LEU A 118 -14.19 -3.36 -21.57
CA LEU A 118 -12.74 -3.26 -21.33
C LEU A 118 -11.94 -4.43 -21.94
N GLY A 119 -12.59 -5.53 -22.33
CA GLY A 119 -11.94 -6.74 -22.82
C GLY A 119 -11.71 -6.77 -24.33
N GLU A 120 -12.62 -6.19 -25.11
CA GLU A 120 -12.60 -6.29 -26.58
C GLU A 120 -11.54 -5.40 -27.26
N ILE A 121 -11.15 -4.27 -26.65
CA ILE A 121 -10.22 -3.32 -27.28
C ILE A 121 -8.76 -3.83 -27.28
N LEU A 122 -8.38 -4.76 -26.39
CA LEU A 122 -6.99 -5.25 -26.30
C LEU A 122 -6.79 -6.71 -26.75
N CYS A 123 -7.83 -7.56 -26.68
CA CYS A 123 -7.71 -8.97 -27.05
C CYS A 123 -7.49 -9.18 -28.56
N ALA A 124 -8.07 -8.32 -29.40
CA ALA A 124 -7.93 -8.40 -30.86
C ALA A 124 -6.49 -8.16 -31.37
N ALA A 125 -5.62 -7.51 -30.59
CA ALA A 125 -4.24 -7.22 -31.01
C ALA A 125 -3.24 -8.34 -30.65
N ALA A 126 -3.51 -9.16 -29.62
CA ALA A 126 -2.55 -10.14 -29.11
C ALA A 126 -2.56 -11.48 -29.88
N THR A 127 -3.69 -11.86 -30.49
CA THR A 127 -3.79 -13.12 -31.25
C THR A 127 -3.00 -13.06 -32.57
N ALA A 128 -2.73 -11.87 -33.12
CA ALA A 128 -1.97 -11.69 -34.34
C ALA A 128 -0.43 -11.85 -34.13
N ALA A 129 0.09 -11.59 -32.93
CA ALA A 129 1.53 -11.66 -32.66
C ALA A 129 2.03 -13.10 -32.41
N VAL A 130 1.19 -13.96 -31.81
CA VAL A 130 1.58 -15.35 -31.48
C VAL A 130 1.65 -16.26 -32.73
N HIS A 131 0.94 -15.93 -33.82
CA HIS A 131 0.99 -16.70 -35.07
C HIS A 131 2.22 -16.39 -35.95
N SER A 132 2.83 -15.20 -35.83
CA SER A 132 3.99 -14.79 -36.63
C SER A 132 5.29 -15.49 -36.20
N VAL A 133 5.46 -15.75 -34.90
CA VAL A 133 6.68 -16.39 -34.35
C VAL A 133 6.79 -17.87 -34.72
N ARG A 134 5.68 -18.53 -35.11
CA ARG A 134 5.67 -19.94 -35.54
C ARG A 134 5.93 -20.16 -37.04
N SER A 135 5.99 -19.10 -37.84
CA SER A 135 6.20 -19.15 -39.30
C SER A 135 7.65 -18.84 -39.72
N ARG A 136 8.53 -18.50 -38.77
CA ARG A 136 9.97 -18.33 -38.99
C ARG A 136 10.75 -19.29 -38.10
N ALA A 137 10.59 -20.58 -38.38
CA ALA A 137 11.48 -21.66 -38.00
C ALA A 137 11.45 -22.69 -39.14
#